data_AF-A0A954Y7D8-F1
#
_entry.id   AF-A0A954Y7D8-F1
#
_cell.length_a   1.000
_cell.length_b   1.000
_cell.length_c   1.000
_cell.angle_alpha   90.00
_cell.angle_beta   90.00
_cell.angle_gamma   90.00
#
_symmetry.space_group_name_H-M   'P 1'
#
loop_
_entity.id
_entity.type
_entity.pdbx_description
1 polymer ?
#
loop_
_entity_poly.entity_id
_entity_poly.type
_entity_poly.pdbx_seq_one_letter_code
_entity_poly.pdbx_strand_id
1 'polypeptide(L)'
;MASDPLLFDYELPRDLIAQQPLRNRADARLMVVERSSQRVSHFHVRDLPQILQRGDRLVMNNTRVTPAQLIGRRAATGGRWRGLFLSATPEGHWRIVCKTRGRLTPNEQVVLEDRDGRVADKLWLLERLDAGQWLAHLESGQPALEALDRLGRVPLPHYIRGGQMVDEDVSRYQTVYARVPGAVAAPTAGLHFTEKLLREIG
;
A
#
# COMPACT_ATOMS: atom_id res chain seq x y z
N MET A 1 12.53 -17.99 -23.92
CA MET A 1 13.06 -18.71 -22.75
C MET A 1 12.31 -18.20 -21.53
N ALA A 2 11.38 -18.97 -20.99
CA ALA A 2 10.72 -18.61 -19.74
C ALA A 2 11.75 -18.78 -18.62
N SER A 3 11.95 -17.74 -17.79
CA SER A 3 12.86 -17.82 -16.64
C SER A 3 12.34 -18.85 -15.65
N ASP A 4 13.19 -19.79 -15.25
CA ASP A 4 12.87 -20.73 -14.18
C ASP A 4 12.53 -19.95 -12.90
N PRO A 5 11.30 -20.04 -12.36
CA PRO A 5 10.92 -19.31 -11.16
C PRO A 5 11.76 -19.70 -9.93
N LEU A 6 12.44 -20.86 -9.95
CA LEU A 6 13.33 -21.30 -8.87
C LEU A 6 14.69 -20.58 -8.85
N LEU A 7 15.06 -19.88 -9.93
CA LEU A 7 16.33 -19.16 -10.01
C LEU A 7 16.47 -18.07 -8.93
N PHE A 8 15.36 -17.58 -8.41
CA PHE A 8 15.30 -16.53 -7.37
C PHE A 8 14.70 -17.03 -6.05
N ASP A 9 14.55 -18.36 -5.89
CA ASP A 9 14.04 -18.94 -4.65
C ASP A 9 15.15 -18.99 -3.58
N TYR A 10 14.76 -18.80 -2.32
CA TYR A 10 15.65 -18.89 -1.17
C TYR A 10 14.86 -19.21 0.10
N GLU A 11 15.53 -19.85 1.06
CA GLU A 11 14.93 -20.14 2.35
C GLU A 11 14.73 -18.84 3.15
N LEU A 12 13.48 -18.45 3.38
CA LEU A 12 13.10 -17.31 4.23
C LEU A 12 12.29 -17.81 5.44
N PRO A 13 12.95 -18.00 6.60
CA PRO A 13 12.25 -18.28 7.86
C PRO A 13 11.19 -17.21 8.16
N ARG A 14 9.98 -17.64 8.51
CA ARG A 14 8.83 -16.73 8.69
C ARG A 14 9.04 -15.73 9.82
N ASP A 15 9.79 -16.10 10.83
CA ASP A 15 10.17 -15.27 11.98
C ASP A 15 11.13 -14.12 11.61
N LEU A 16 11.81 -14.20 10.45
CA LEU A 16 12.60 -13.10 9.90
C LEU A 16 11.76 -12.08 9.11
N ILE A 17 10.47 -12.35 8.88
CA ILE A 17 9.55 -11.40 8.23
C ILE A 17 8.98 -10.44 9.28
N ALA A 18 9.50 -9.21 9.29
CA ALA A 18 9.06 -8.17 10.22
C ALA A 18 7.54 -7.93 10.13
N GLN A 19 6.84 -8.12 11.25
CA GLN A 19 5.40 -7.86 11.37
C GLN A 19 5.07 -6.41 11.75
N GLN A 20 6.06 -5.69 12.27
CA GLN A 20 6.00 -4.29 12.65
C GLN A 20 7.34 -3.63 12.36
N PRO A 21 7.37 -2.35 11.95
CA PRO A 21 8.61 -1.61 11.83
C PRO A 21 9.22 -1.34 13.21
N LEU A 22 10.53 -1.13 13.26
CA LEU A 22 11.21 -0.64 14.47
C LEU A 22 10.64 0.72 14.91
N ARG A 23 10.67 0.98 16.23
CA ARG A 23 10.23 2.25 16.82
C ARG A 23 11.00 3.44 16.23
N ASN A 24 12.33 3.31 16.16
CA ASN A 24 13.17 4.21 15.38
C ASN A 24 13.59 3.50 14.10
N ARG A 25 13.08 3.97 12.97
CA ARG A 25 13.22 3.26 11.70
C ARG A 25 14.62 3.34 11.09
N ALA A 26 15.38 4.37 11.47
CA ALA A 26 16.77 4.51 11.05
C ALA A 26 17.69 3.45 11.72
N ASP A 27 17.20 2.76 12.76
CA ASP A 27 17.92 1.68 13.43
C ASP A 27 17.73 0.33 12.71
N ALA A 28 17.02 0.31 11.58
CA ALA A 28 16.95 -0.88 10.74
C ALA A 28 18.34 -1.24 10.20
N ARG A 29 18.64 -2.54 10.12
CA ARG A 29 19.89 -3.04 9.52
C ARG A 29 19.92 -2.69 8.03
N LEU A 30 21.08 -2.27 7.55
CA LEU A 30 21.37 -1.97 6.15
C LEU A 30 22.48 -2.91 5.68
N MET A 31 22.19 -3.73 4.67
CA MET A 31 23.21 -4.52 3.98
C MET A 31 23.71 -3.74 2.76
N VAL A 32 25.00 -3.46 2.71
CA VAL A 32 25.65 -2.78 1.59
C VAL A 32 26.39 -3.83 0.78
N VAL A 33 26.02 -3.96 -0.50
CA VAL A 33 26.67 -4.87 -1.45
C VAL A 33 27.42 -4.05 -2.46
N GLU A 34 28.75 -4.12 -2.43
CA GLU A 34 29.60 -3.47 -3.42
C GLU A 34 29.64 -4.32 -4.69
N ARG A 35 28.97 -3.87 -5.74
CA ARG A 35 28.76 -4.67 -6.97
C ARG A 35 30.05 -5.11 -7.66
N SER A 36 31.09 -4.27 -7.64
CA SER A 36 32.36 -4.53 -8.33
C SER A 36 33.24 -5.55 -7.60
N SER A 37 33.32 -5.47 -6.27
CA SER A 37 34.14 -6.36 -5.43
C SER A 37 33.38 -7.54 -4.86
N GLN A 38 32.04 -7.53 -4.97
CA GLN A 38 31.11 -8.43 -4.31
C GLN A 38 31.22 -8.43 -2.77
N ARG A 39 31.86 -7.41 -2.19
CA ARG A 39 31.97 -7.27 -0.74
C ARG A 39 30.62 -6.93 -0.13
N VAL A 40 30.29 -7.63 0.94
CA VAL A 40 29.10 -7.38 1.76
C VAL A 40 29.54 -6.73 3.08
N SER A 41 28.94 -5.60 3.39
CA SER A 41 29.14 -4.88 4.64
C SER A 41 27.80 -4.67 5.35
N HIS A 42 27.85 -4.55 6.68
CA HIS A 42 26.66 -4.38 7.51
C HIS A 42 26.70 -3.05 8.26
N PHE A 43 25.62 -2.30 8.12
CA PHE A 43 25.39 -0.99 8.72
C PHE A 43 23.98 -0.91 9.30
N HIS A 44 23.60 0.27 9.74
CA HIS A 44 22.22 0.66 9.98
C HIS A 44 21.82 1.76 8.98
N VAL A 45 20.53 1.98 8.78
CA VAL A 45 20.05 3.03 7.88
C VAL A 45 20.51 4.43 8.33
N ARG A 46 20.66 4.66 9.65
CA ARG A 46 21.25 5.89 10.21
C ARG A 46 22.70 6.15 9.78
N ASP A 47 23.42 5.12 9.31
CA ASP A 47 24.80 5.25 8.85
C ASP A 47 24.89 5.68 7.38
N LEU A 48 23.75 5.88 6.69
CA LEU A 48 23.70 6.28 5.28
C LEU A 48 24.56 7.51 4.93
N PRO A 49 24.67 8.57 5.77
CA PRO A 49 25.57 9.70 5.50
C PRO A 49 27.06 9.31 5.37
N GLN A 50 27.48 8.19 5.98
CA GLN A 50 28.86 7.69 5.89
C GLN A 50 29.13 6.94 4.58
N ILE A 51 28.06 6.51 3.90
CA ILE A 51 28.12 5.70 2.68
C ILE A 51 28.00 6.60 1.44
N LEU A 52 27.20 7.66 1.52
CA LEU A 52 26.99 8.60 0.43
C LEU A 52 28.22 9.51 0.23
N GLN A 53 28.48 9.86 -1.02
CA GLN A 53 29.53 10.80 -1.38
C GLN A 53 28.95 12.17 -1.70
N ARG A 54 29.78 13.21 -1.53
CA ARG A 54 29.41 14.56 -1.96
C ARG A 54 29.11 14.56 -3.46
N GLY A 55 27.91 15.00 -3.82
CA GLY A 55 27.44 15.07 -5.20
C GLY A 55 26.40 13.99 -5.55
N ASP A 56 26.22 12.99 -4.70
CA ASP A 56 25.16 11.99 -4.86
C ASP A 56 23.76 12.63 -4.82
N ARG A 57 22.81 11.98 -5.50
CA ARG A 57 21.41 12.42 -5.57
C ARG A 57 20.50 11.33 -5.04
N LEU A 58 19.76 11.64 -3.98
CA LEU A 58 18.72 10.76 -3.47
C LEU A 58 17.38 11.11 -4.14
N VAL A 59 16.89 10.23 -5.00
CA VAL A 59 15.58 10.38 -5.66
C VAL A 59 14.52 9.69 -4.81
N MET A 60 13.58 10.48 -4.27
CA MET A 60 12.56 10.00 -3.35
C MET A 60 11.16 10.09 -3.97
N ASN A 61 10.38 9.03 -3.81
CA ASN A 61 8.96 9.05 -4.13
C ASN A 61 8.16 9.74 -3.02
N ASN A 62 7.68 10.96 -3.25
CA ASN A 62 6.96 11.80 -2.29
C ASN A 62 5.44 11.58 -2.27
N THR A 63 4.95 10.47 -2.83
CA THR A 63 3.53 10.15 -2.80
C THR A 63 3.06 9.78 -1.40
N ARG A 64 1.87 10.28 -1.02
CA ARG A 64 1.14 9.92 0.19
C ARG A 64 0.28 8.70 -0.10
N VAL A 65 0.35 7.72 0.80
CA VAL A 65 -0.50 6.54 0.75
C VAL A 65 -1.94 6.94 1.03
N THR A 66 -2.81 6.67 0.08
CA THR A 66 -4.25 6.79 0.28
C THR A 66 -4.78 5.48 0.85
N PRO A 67 -5.69 5.49 1.86
CA PRO A 67 -6.36 4.29 2.36
C PRO A 67 -7.29 3.65 1.31
N ALA A 68 -6.74 3.16 0.21
CA ALA A 68 -7.49 2.78 -0.98
C ALA A 68 -8.21 1.43 -0.88
N GLN A 69 -7.97 0.66 0.20
CA GLN A 69 -8.59 -0.65 0.36
C GLN A 69 -9.97 -0.54 1.00
N LEU A 70 -10.98 -1.06 0.30
CA LEU A 70 -12.36 -1.13 0.76
C LEU A 70 -12.70 -2.56 1.17
N ILE A 71 -13.53 -2.71 2.19
CA ILE A 71 -14.09 -3.98 2.61
C ILE A 71 -15.61 -3.85 2.58
N GLY A 72 -16.27 -4.92 2.19
CA GLY A 72 -17.73 -4.96 2.18
C GLY A 72 -18.27 -6.35 1.92
N ARG A 73 -19.56 -6.38 1.63
CA ARG A 73 -20.31 -7.59 1.31
C ARG A 73 -21.17 -7.39 0.09
N ARG A 74 -21.22 -8.41 -0.75
CA ARG A 74 -22.11 -8.44 -1.92
C ARG A 74 -23.55 -8.44 -1.43
N ALA A 75 -24.37 -7.47 -1.84
CA ALA A 75 -25.74 -7.32 -1.35
C ALA A 75 -26.60 -8.57 -1.67
N ALA A 76 -26.43 -9.13 -2.87
CA ALA A 76 -27.22 -10.28 -3.33
C ALA A 76 -26.88 -11.61 -2.64
N THR A 77 -25.63 -11.79 -2.18
CA THR A 77 -25.15 -13.09 -1.69
C THR A 77 -24.63 -13.08 -0.25
N GLY A 78 -24.45 -11.91 0.35
CA GLY A 78 -23.77 -11.74 1.63
C GLY A 78 -22.27 -12.07 1.63
N GLY A 79 -21.73 -12.48 0.47
CA GLY A 79 -20.34 -12.90 0.32
C GLY A 79 -19.35 -11.77 0.56
N ARG A 80 -18.23 -12.08 1.23
CA ARG A 80 -17.15 -11.10 1.49
C ARG A 80 -16.59 -10.54 0.19
N TRP A 81 -16.36 -9.24 0.17
CA TRP A 81 -15.80 -8.51 -0.95
C TRP A 81 -14.70 -7.57 -0.45
N ARG A 82 -13.67 -7.41 -1.27
CA ARG A 82 -12.62 -6.40 -1.07
C ARG A 82 -12.42 -5.64 -2.37
N GLY A 83 -12.30 -4.33 -2.27
CA GLY A 83 -11.98 -3.44 -3.37
C GLY A 83 -10.64 -2.76 -3.14
N LEU A 84 -9.93 -2.46 -4.22
CA LEU A 84 -8.78 -1.56 -4.19
C LEU A 84 -9.07 -0.41 -5.15
N PHE A 85 -9.24 0.78 -4.60
CA PHE A 85 -9.39 2.01 -5.38
C PHE A 85 -8.10 2.34 -6.13
N LEU A 86 -8.22 2.70 -7.40
CA LEU A 86 -7.08 3.08 -8.25
C LEU A 86 -7.13 4.58 -8.59
N SER A 87 -8.27 5.06 -9.08
CA SER A 87 -8.48 6.45 -9.46
C SER A 87 -9.96 6.78 -9.57
N ALA A 88 -10.29 8.06 -9.69
CA ALA A 88 -11.62 8.53 -10.07
C ALA A 88 -11.59 9.13 -11.48
N THR A 89 -12.68 9.00 -12.23
CA THR A 89 -12.90 9.70 -13.50
C THR A 89 -13.38 11.14 -13.24
N PRO A 90 -13.34 12.04 -14.22
CA PRO A 90 -13.87 13.40 -14.07
C PRO A 90 -15.34 13.45 -13.65
N GLU A 91 -16.12 12.44 -14.02
CA GLU A 91 -17.55 12.30 -13.68
C GLU A 91 -17.78 11.75 -12.27
N GLY A 92 -16.70 11.44 -11.52
CA GLY A 92 -16.77 10.93 -10.15
C GLY A 92 -16.90 9.41 -10.03
N HIS A 93 -16.82 8.66 -11.14
CA HIS A 93 -16.81 7.20 -11.08
C HIS A 93 -15.45 6.66 -10.65
N TRP A 94 -15.46 5.58 -9.89
CA TRP A 94 -14.25 4.97 -9.33
C TRP A 94 -13.77 3.85 -10.24
N ARG A 95 -12.46 3.81 -10.50
CA ARG A 95 -11.77 2.63 -11.03
C ARG A 95 -11.25 1.81 -9.87
N ILE A 96 -11.71 0.56 -9.78
CA ILE A 96 -11.37 -0.33 -8.67
C ILE A 96 -11.00 -1.73 -9.16
N VAL A 97 -10.16 -2.44 -8.41
CA VAL A 97 -9.96 -3.89 -8.56
C VAL A 97 -10.73 -4.61 -7.47
N CYS A 98 -11.51 -5.62 -7.85
CA CYS A 98 -12.34 -6.36 -6.91
C CYS A 98 -11.78 -7.76 -6.63
N LYS A 99 -11.88 -8.19 -5.37
CA LYS A 99 -11.58 -9.56 -4.92
C LYS A 99 -12.76 -10.12 -4.14
N THR A 100 -13.37 -11.18 -4.65
CA THR A 100 -14.46 -11.91 -3.99
C THR A 100 -14.48 -13.37 -4.42
N ARG A 101 -15.31 -14.20 -3.77
CA ARG A 101 -15.65 -15.53 -4.26
C ARG A 101 -16.80 -15.43 -5.27
N GLY A 102 -16.72 -16.23 -6.33
CA GLY A 102 -17.67 -16.21 -7.43
C GLY A 102 -17.40 -15.08 -8.43
N ARG A 103 -18.34 -14.89 -9.36
CA ARG A 103 -18.28 -13.83 -10.37
C ARG A 103 -19.12 -12.63 -9.95
N LEU A 104 -18.58 -11.44 -10.21
CA LEU A 104 -19.30 -10.17 -10.10
C LEU A 104 -20.01 -9.88 -11.41
N THR A 105 -21.18 -9.26 -11.33
CA THR A 105 -21.98 -8.85 -12.49
C THR A 105 -22.14 -7.33 -12.55
N PRO A 106 -22.28 -6.74 -13.75
CA PRO A 106 -22.70 -5.34 -13.90
C PRO A 106 -23.97 -5.05 -13.10
N ASN A 107 -24.08 -3.81 -12.60
CA ASN A 107 -25.10 -3.29 -11.70
C ASN A 107 -25.23 -4.03 -10.35
N GLU A 108 -24.24 -4.83 -9.97
CA GLU A 108 -24.22 -5.47 -8.65
C GLU A 108 -23.87 -4.46 -7.56
N GLN A 109 -24.60 -4.52 -6.45
CA GLN A 109 -24.35 -3.68 -5.28
C GLN A 109 -23.47 -4.38 -4.24
N VAL A 110 -22.50 -3.61 -3.71
CA VAL A 110 -21.68 -3.99 -2.56
C VAL A 110 -22.01 -3.05 -1.40
N VAL A 111 -22.33 -3.62 -0.24
CA VAL A 111 -22.49 -2.90 1.01
C VAL A 111 -21.09 -2.70 1.62
N LEU A 112 -20.65 -1.46 1.74
CA LEU A 112 -19.34 -1.11 2.27
C LEU A 112 -19.36 -1.01 3.80
N GLU A 113 -18.26 -1.47 4.40
CA GLU A 113 -18.01 -1.44 5.83
C GLU A 113 -16.97 -0.35 6.16
N ASP A 114 -17.25 0.49 7.16
CA ASP A 114 -16.26 1.41 7.74
C ASP A 114 -15.15 0.65 8.47
N ARG A 115 -14.19 1.37 9.05
CA ARG A 115 -13.04 0.77 9.76
C ARG A 115 -13.44 -0.08 10.97
N ASP A 116 -14.56 0.24 11.62
CA ASP A 116 -15.13 -0.48 12.76
C ASP A 116 -16.02 -1.67 12.32
N GLY A 117 -16.17 -1.89 11.02
CA GLY A 117 -16.98 -2.98 10.46
C GLY A 117 -18.48 -2.69 10.41
N ARG A 118 -18.89 -1.44 10.59
CA ARG A 118 -20.30 -1.03 10.47
C ARG A 118 -20.64 -0.73 9.01
N VAL A 119 -21.88 -1.00 8.63
CA VAL A 119 -22.39 -0.63 7.30
C VAL A 119 -22.38 0.90 7.19
N ALA A 120 -21.71 1.42 6.17
CA ALA A 120 -21.42 2.84 6.09
C ALA A 120 -21.77 3.49 4.75
N ASP A 121 -21.79 2.71 3.66
CA ASP A 121 -22.17 3.18 2.33
C ASP A 121 -22.47 1.99 1.40
N LYS A 122 -22.86 2.27 0.15
CA LYS A 122 -23.01 1.27 -0.90
C LYS A 122 -22.25 1.66 -2.15
N LEU A 123 -21.73 0.66 -2.84
CA LEU A 123 -20.97 0.80 -4.07
C LEU A 123 -21.66 0.00 -5.17
N TRP A 124 -22.00 0.69 -6.26
CA TRP A 124 -22.60 0.10 -7.45
C TRP A 124 -21.50 -0.24 -8.45
N LEU A 125 -21.35 -1.51 -8.81
CA LEU A 125 -20.42 -1.94 -9.86
C LEU A 125 -21.08 -1.75 -11.22
N LEU A 126 -20.72 -0.70 -11.94
CA LEU A 126 -21.40 -0.30 -13.18
C LEU A 126 -21.02 -1.21 -14.35
N GLU A 127 -19.72 -1.32 -14.60
CA GLU A 127 -19.19 -2.09 -15.73
C GLU A 127 -17.83 -2.70 -15.41
N ARG A 128 -17.52 -3.80 -16.09
CA ARG A 128 -16.20 -4.43 -16.03
C ARG A 128 -15.32 -3.84 -17.11
N LEU A 129 -14.13 -3.41 -16.71
CA LEU A 129 -13.09 -2.88 -17.59
C LEU A 129 -12.01 -3.94 -17.83
N ASP A 130 -10.97 -3.55 -18.58
CA ASP A 130 -9.80 -4.38 -18.84
C ASP A 130 -9.01 -4.72 -17.57
N ALA A 131 -8.17 -5.75 -17.66
CA ALA A 131 -7.29 -6.21 -16.58
C ALA A 131 -7.99 -6.50 -15.24
N GLY A 132 -9.30 -6.79 -15.26
CA GLY A 132 -10.08 -7.11 -14.06
C GLY A 132 -10.49 -5.89 -13.23
N GLN A 133 -10.35 -4.68 -13.77
CA GLN A 133 -10.86 -3.46 -13.15
C GLN A 133 -12.38 -3.35 -13.32
N TRP A 134 -13.00 -2.54 -12.48
CA TRP A 134 -14.41 -2.20 -12.52
C TRP A 134 -14.57 -0.69 -12.46
N LEU A 135 -15.50 -0.17 -13.24
CA LEU A 135 -16.05 1.15 -13.02
C LEU A 135 -17.15 1.03 -11.96
N ALA A 136 -17.12 1.88 -10.95
CA ALA A 136 -18.05 1.83 -9.85
C ALA A 136 -18.54 3.23 -9.46
N HIS A 137 -19.71 3.30 -8.84
CA HIS A 137 -20.28 4.54 -8.32
C HIS A 137 -20.62 4.38 -6.84
N LEU A 138 -20.18 5.32 -6.03
CA LEU A 138 -20.52 5.38 -4.61
C LEU A 138 -21.92 6.00 -4.46
N GLU A 139 -22.85 5.29 -3.80
CA GLU A 139 -24.26 5.70 -3.69
C GLU A 139 -24.45 7.07 -3.02
N SER A 140 -23.60 7.43 -2.06
CA SER A 140 -23.62 8.75 -1.43
C SER A 140 -23.14 9.90 -2.33
N GLY A 141 -22.48 9.62 -3.45
CA GLY A 141 -21.89 10.62 -4.35
C GLY A 141 -20.74 11.43 -3.74
N GLN A 142 -20.22 11.04 -2.57
CA GLN A 142 -19.12 11.76 -1.92
C GLN A 142 -17.84 11.73 -2.78
N PRO A 143 -17.03 12.81 -2.73
CA PRO A 143 -15.72 12.82 -3.38
C PRO A 143 -14.86 11.63 -2.93
N ALA A 144 -14.11 11.04 -3.86
CA ALA A 144 -13.39 9.80 -3.62
C ALA A 144 -12.45 9.86 -2.41
N LEU A 145 -11.69 10.96 -2.25
CA LEU A 145 -10.76 11.12 -1.14
C LEU A 145 -11.48 11.19 0.21
N GLU A 146 -12.59 11.93 0.31
CA GLU A 146 -13.37 12.03 1.54
C GLU A 146 -14.00 10.68 1.93
N ALA A 147 -14.50 9.94 0.94
CA ALA A 147 -15.05 8.62 1.18
C ALA A 147 -13.96 7.62 1.63
N LEU A 148 -12.76 7.66 1.03
CA LEU A 148 -11.64 6.80 1.40
C LEU A 148 -11.07 7.13 2.78
N ASP A 149 -11.08 8.40 3.20
CA ASP A 149 -10.66 8.77 4.55
C ASP A 149 -11.56 8.15 5.64
N ARG A 150 -12.86 7.97 5.34
CA ARG A 150 -13.84 7.34 6.24
C ARG A 150 -13.86 5.80 6.12
N LEU A 151 -13.94 5.28 4.90
CA LEU A 151 -14.22 3.85 4.63
C LEU A 151 -12.94 3.04 4.41
N GLY A 152 -11.92 3.73 3.91
CA GLY A 152 -10.73 3.13 3.35
C GLY A 152 -9.74 2.64 4.40
N ARG A 153 -9.01 1.60 4.04
CA ARG A 153 -7.92 1.00 4.82
C ARG A 153 -6.63 1.07 4.03
N VAL A 154 -5.51 1.17 4.72
CA VAL A 154 -4.17 1.04 4.14
C VAL A 154 -4.01 -0.38 3.59
N PRO A 155 -3.74 -0.55 2.29
CA PRO A 155 -3.52 -1.86 1.70
C PRO A 155 -2.15 -2.40 2.10
N LEU A 156 -2.12 -3.10 3.24
CA LEU A 156 -0.92 -3.77 3.70
C LEU A 156 -0.67 -5.04 2.88
N PRO A 157 0.60 -5.35 2.55
CA PRO A 157 0.96 -6.64 2.01
C PRO A 157 0.48 -7.79 2.91
N HIS A 158 0.07 -8.90 2.30
CA HIS A 158 -0.51 -10.05 3.02
C HIS A 158 0.42 -10.65 4.09
N TYR A 159 1.74 -10.49 3.97
CA TYR A 159 2.72 -10.96 4.93
C TYR A 159 2.82 -10.08 6.19
N ILE A 160 2.25 -8.88 6.19
CA ILE A 160 2.14 -8.01 7.36
C ILE A 160 0.76 -8.25 7.99
N ARG A 161 0.69 -8.99 9.09
CA ARG A 161 -0.57 -9.29 9.82
C ARG A 161 -1.72 -9.78 8.93
N GLY A 162 -1.43 -10.55 7.89
CA GLY A 162 -2.47 -11.02 6.96
C GLY A 162 -3.10 -9.92 6.10
N GLY A 163 -2.47 -8.75 5.99
CA GLY A 163 -3.02 -7.55 5.36
C GLY A 163 -4.02 -6.79 6.23
N GLN A 164 -4.05 -7.04 7.55
CA GLN A 164 -4.95 -6.35 8.48
C GLN A 164 -4.30 -5.07 9.02
N MET A 165 -4.92 -3.95 8.68
CA MET A 165 -4.56 -2.61 9.17
C MET A 165 -5.01 -2.42 10.62
N VAL A 166 -4.20 -1.71 11.40
CA VAL A 166 -4.56 -1.05 12.67
C VAL A 166 -4.47 0.47 12.50
N ASP A 167 -5.12 1.25 13.36
CA ASP A 167 -5.21 2.72 13.19
C ASP A 167 -3.84 3.40 13.07
N GLU A 168 -2.85 2.90 13.80
CA GLU A 168 -1.50 3.45 13.77
C GLU A 168 -0.87 3.35 12.37
N ASP A 169 -1.25 2.36 11.54
CA ASP A 169 -0.74 2.21 10.17
C ASP A 169 -1.13 3.38 9.26
N VAL A 170 -2.26 4.06 9.50
CA VAL A 170 -2.65 5.22 8.68
C VAL A 170 -1.60 6.32 8.77
N SER A 171 -1.04 6.52 9.97
CA SER A 171 0.01 7.51 10.22
C SER A 171 1.41 6.96 9.93
N ARG A 172 1.66 5.68 10.23
CA ARG A 172 2.99 5.08 10.14
C ARG A 172 3.31 4.53 8.76
N TYR A 173 2.35 4.08 7.97
CA TYR A 173 2.62 3.52 6.65
C TYR A 173 2.80 4.62 5.60
N GLN A 174 3.68 5.56 5.93
CA GLN A 174 3.91 6.81 5.24
C GLN A 174 5.37 7.24 5.45
N THR A 175 5.96 7.84 4.41
CA THR A 175 7.30 8.45 4.49
C THR A 175 7.19 9.85 5.10
N VAL A 176 8.24 10.30 5.80
CA VAL A 176 8.27 11.63 6.45
C VAL A 176 8.24 12.80 5.45
N TYR A 177 8.47 12.53 4.16
CA TYR A 177 8.47 13.50 3.07
C TYR A 177 7.28 13.33 2.11
N ALA A 178 6.27 12.53 2.47
CA ALA A 178 5.08 12.35 1.66
C ALA A 178 4.24 13.64 1.61
N ARG A 179 3.86 14.07 0.40
CA ARG A 179 3.13 15.33 0.16
C ARG A 179 1.91 15.16 -0.73
N VAL A 180 2.06 14.42 -1.83
CA VAL A 180 1.04 14.37 -2.89
C VAL A 180 0.27 13.05 -2.81
N PRO A 181 -1.06 13.04 -2.62
CA PRO A 181 -1.85 11.80 -2.68
C PRO A 181 -1.64 11.09 -4.03
N GLY A 182 -1.50 9.76 -4.01
CA GLY A 182 -1.37 9.02 -5.26
C GLY A 182 -0.74 7.63 -5.16
N ALA A 183 -0.25 7.25 -3.98
CA ALA A 183 0.23 5.90 -3.75
C ALA A 183 -0.92 5.01 -3.25
N VAL A 184 -1.15 3.91 -3.96
CA VAL A 184 -1.94 2.79 -3.42
C VAL A 184 -1.10 2.03 -2.38
N ALA A 185 0.21 1.91 -2.57
CA ALA A 185 1.13 1.31 -1.59
C ALA A 185 2.28 2.26 -1.25
N ALA A 186 2.73 2.25 0.01
CA ALA A 186 3.88 3.04 0.43
C ALA A 186 5.13 2.66 -0.37
N PRO A 187 6.01 3.63 -0.70
CA PRO A 187 7.38 3.33 -1.08
C PRO A 187 8.11 2.79 0.16
N THR A 188 8.06 1.47 0.36
CA THR A 188 8.40 0.80 1.62
C THR A 188 9.84 1.04 2.07
N ALA A 189 10.80 1.08 1.14
CA ALA A 189 12.19 1.43 1.46
C ALA A 189 12.33 2.86 2.01
N GLY A 190 11.48 3.78 1.53
CA GLY A 190 11.41 5.16 1.99
C GLY A 190 10.92 5.29 3.44
N LEU A 191 10.26 4.26 3.98
CA LEU A 191 9.75 4.29 5.35
C LEU A 191 10.88 4.37 6.38
N HIS A 192 12.10 3.96 6.05
CA HIS A 192 13.23 3.97 6.98
C HIS A 192 13.80 5.37 7.26
N PHE A 193 13.50 6.36 6.41
CA PHE A 193 13.96 7.72 6.59
C PHE A 193 13.21 8.41 7.74
N THR A 194 13.99 9.08 8.58
CA THR A 194 13.48 9.99 9.61
C THR A 194 13.82 11.41 9.21
N GLU A 195 13.09 12.40 9.75
CA GLU A 195 13.42 13.81 9.48
C GLU A 195 14.86 14.14 9.93
N LYS A 196 15.31 13.55 11.05
CA LYS A 196 16.68 13.70 11.54
C LYS A 196 17.68 13.21 10.50
N LEU A 197 17.50 12.00 9.97
CA LEU A 197 18.40 11.42 8.98
C LEU A 197 18.44 12.25 7.70
N LEU A 198 17.30 12.75 7.23
CA LEU A 198 17.26 13.60 6.04
C LEU A 198 18.04 14.90 6.24
N ARG A 199 17.94 15.53 7.42
CA ARG A 199 18.76 16.71 7.75
C ARG A 199 20.26 16.42 7.81
N GLU A 200 20.65 15.21 8.18
CA GLU A 200 22.07 14.78 8.23
C GLU A 200 22.63 14.48 6.83
N ILE A 201 21.78 14.06 5.89
CA ILE A 201 22.18 13.78 4.50
C ILE A 201 22.30 15.08 3.68
N GLY A 202 21.45 16.08 3.96
CA GLY A 202 21.46 17.38 3.27
C GLY A 202 20.06 17.89 2.94
#